data_AF-A0AA96QR10-F1
#
_entry.id   AF-A0AA96QR10-F1
#
_cell.length_a   1.000
_cell.length_b   1.000
_cell.length_c   1.000
_cell.angle_alpha   90.00
_cell.angle_beta   90.00
_cell.angle_gamma   90.00
#
_symmetry.space_group_name_H-M   'P 1'
#
loop_
_entity.id
_entity.type
_entity.pdbx_description
1 polymer ?
#
loop_
_entity_poly.entity_id
_entity_poly.type
_entity_poly.pdbx_seq_one_letter_code
_entity_poly.pdbx_strand_id
1 'polypeptide(L)'
;MSGPDLPAPDQPFDIDAWQYRWPSGTEKAELYDGVLVFSGKFDERDIPTAQGAFPGRHIVLNDSGGIEIHPAGKTPPRSIFETFIERLAQRENNPLR
;
A
#
# COMPACT_ATOMS: atom_id res chain seq x y z
N MET A 1 7.30 14.00 -6.01
CA MET A 1 8.34 13.77 -4.98
C MET A 1 7.73 14.01 -3.62
N SER A 2 7.10 12.99 -3.05
CA SER A 2 6.38 13.13 -1.78
C SER A 2 6.49 11.83 -0.99
N GLY A 3 7.72 11.55 -0.57
CA GLY A 3 8.10 10.48 0.34
C GLY A 3 9.48 10.80 0.93
N PRO A 4 9.80 10.33 2.14
CA PRO A 4 11.13 10.50 2.72
C PRO A 4 12.24 9.97 1.79
N ASP A 5 13.41 10.61 1.81
CA ASP A 5 14.52 10.22 0.94
C ASP A 5 15.04 8.81 1.27
N LEU A 6 15.47 8.11 0.22
CA LEU A 6 16.09 6.79 0.32
C LEU A 6 17.62 6.93 0.43
N PRO A 7 18.31 5.99 1.10
CA PRO A 7 19.75 5.88 1.00
C PRO A 7 20.21 5.75 -0.46
N ALA A 8 21.44 6.17 -0.75
CA ALA A 8 22.04 5.95 -2.06
C ALA A 8 22.20 4.44 -2.35
N PRO A 9 22.27 3.99 -3.62
CA PRO A 9 22.33 2.56 -3.97
C PRO A 9 23.51 1.78 -3.38
N ASP A 10 24.59 2.48 -3.02
CA ASP A 10 25.79 1.94 -2.37
C ASP A 10 25.69 1.91 -0.84
N GLN A 11 24.61 2.44 -0.27
CA GLN A 11 24.35 2.46 1.17
C GLN A 11 23.35 1.38 1.58
N PRO A 12 23.52 0.77 2.77
CA PRO A 12 22.60 -0.23 3.27
C PRO A 12 21.22 0.38 3.57
N PHE A 13 20.16 -0.40 3.33
CA PHE A 13 18.81 -0.10 3.81
C PHE A 13 18.64 -0.71 5.20
N ASP A 14 19.10 0.00 6.23
CA ASP A 14 19.10 -0.46 7.63
C ASP A 14 17.75 -0.24 8.34
N ILE A 15 17.70 -0.59 9.63
CA ILE A 15 16.46 -0.50 10.42
C ILE A 15 15.98 0.94 10.59
N ASP A 16 16.89 1.91 10.66
CA ASP A 16 16.55 3.32 10.82
C ASP A 16 16.01 3.89 9.50
N ALA A 17 16.63 3.52 8.37
CA ALA A 17 16.13 3.83 7.04
C ALA A 17 14.76 3.18 6.78
N TRP A 18 14.57 1.93 7.22
CA TRP A 18 13.28 1.24 7.13
C TRP A 18 12.21 1.92 7.99
N GLN A 19 12.48 2.24 9.25
CA GLN A 19 11.52 2.93 10.13
C GLN A 19 11.17 4.33 9.63
N TYR A 20 12.15 5.06 9.11
CA TYR A 20 11.93 6.39 8.54
C TYR A 20 11.06 6.32 7.28
N ARG A 21 11.27 5.29 6.44
CA ARG A 21 10.56 5.14 5.17
C ARG A 21 9.19 4.47 5.32
N TRP A 22 9.06 3.54 6.25
CA TRP A 22 7.89 2.70 6.52
C TRP A 22 7.40 2.83 7.98
N PRO A 23 7.16 4.05 8.51
CA PRO A 23 6.90 4.25 9.93
C PRO A 23 5.63 3.54 10.43
N SER A 24 4.61 3.39 9.58
CA SER A 24 3.41 2.61 9.91
C SER A 24 3.62 1.11 9.79
N GLY A 25 4.51 0.65 8.90
CA GLY A 25 4.82 -0.77 8.72
C GLY A 25 5.52 -1.38 9.94
N THR A 26 6.13 -0.55 10.79
CA THR A 26 6.70 -0.96 12.07
C THR A 26 5.64 -1.20 13.15
N GLU A 27 4.50 -0.51 13.09
CA GLU A 27 3.52 -0.49 14.19
C GLU A 27 2.19 -1.17 13.84
N LYS A 28 1.76 -1.15 12.57
CA LYS A 28 0.43 -1.63 12.18
C LYS A 28 0.33 -1.94 10.68
N ALA A 29 -0.02 -3.19 10.36
CA ALA A 29 -0.59 -3.56 9.08
C ALA A 29 -2.06 -3.93 9.29
N GLU A 30 -2.95 -3.30 8.53
CA GLU A 30 -4.38 -3.64 8.56
C GLU A 30 -4.69 -4.65 7.47
N LEU A 31 -5.45 -5.70 7.81
CA LEU A 31 -5.97 -6.64 6.82
C LEU A 31 -7.41 -6.26 6.50
N TYR A 32 -7.67 -5.83 5.27
CA TYR A 32 -8.99 -5.44 4.80
C TYR A 32 -9.34 -6.17 3.51
N ASP A 33 -10.45 -6.92 3.49
CA ASP A 33 -10.89 -7.73 2.33
C ASP A 33 -9.78 -8.65 1.78
N GLY A 34 -8.92 -9.17 2.67
CA GLY A 34 -7.77 -10.02 2.29
C GLY A 34 -6.54 -9.28 1.75
N VAL A 35 -6.52 -7.95 1.82
CA VAL A 35 -5.44 -7.06 1.39
C VAL A 35 -4.72 -6.46 2.60
N LEU A 36 -3.39 -6.52 2.63
CA LEU A 36 -2.60 -5.83 3.67
C LEU A 36 -2.44 -4.36 3.29
N VAL A 37 -2.72 -3.45 4.22
CA VAL A 37 -2.68 -2.00 4.00
C VAL A 37 -1.65 -1.36 4.91
N PHE A 38 -0.76 -0.60 4.30
CA PHE A 38 0.22 0.26 4.97
C PHE A 38 -0.17 1.72 4.70
N SER A 39 -0.64 2.43 5.72
CA SER A 39 -0.97 3.85 5.61
C SER A 39 0.28 4.70 5.80
N GLY A 40 0.60 5.63 4.89
CA GLY A 40 1.85 6.38 5.02
C GLY A 40 2.01 7.46 3.95
N LYS A 41 3.26 7.89 3.74
CA LYS A 41 3.67 8.79 2.65
C LYS A 41 4.61 8.02 1.72
N PHE A 42 4.07 6.96 1.11
CA PHE A 42 4.78 6.15 0.13
C PHE A 42 4.74 6.81 -1.25
N ASP A 43 5.70 6.43 -2.08
CA ASP A 43 5.77 6.81 -3.49
C ASP A 43 6.25 5.66 -4.35
N GLU A 44 6.35 5.88 -5.66
CA GLU A 44 6.70 4.83 -6.64
C GLU A 44 8.01 4.10 -6.32
N ARG A 45 8.93 4.75 -5.59
CA ARG A 45 10.23 4.17 -5.22
C ARG A 45 10.10 3.05 -4.19
N ASP A 46 8.99 2.98 -3.45
CA ASP A 46 8.74 1.91 -2.48
C ASP A 46 8.18 0.64 -3.10
N ILE A 47 7.62 0.73 -4.31
CA ILE A 47 6.96 -0.40 -4.98
C ILE A 47 7.94 -1.56 -5.18
N PRO A 48 9.18 -1.37 -5.69
CA PRO A 48 10.13 -2.47 -5.84
C PRO A 48 10.52 -3.12 -4.50
N THR A 49 10.67 -2.32 -3.44
CA THR A 49 10.96 -2.83 -2.09
C THR A 49 9.82 -3.70 -1.58
N ALA A 50 8.57 -3.23 -1.72
CA ALA A 50 7.39 -4.01 -1.36
C ALA A 50 7.27 -5.30 -2.19
N GLN A 51 7.55 -5.24 -3.50
CA GLN A 51 7.55 -6.42 -4.36
C GLN A 51 8.60 -7.46 -3.93
N GLY A 52 9.79 -7.00 -3.54
CA GLY A 52 10.85 -7.87 -3.03
C GLY A 52 10.49 -8.54 -1.69
N ALA A 53 9.85 -7.79 -0.79
CA ALA A 53 9.41 -8.31 0.51
C ALA A 53 8.20 -9.26 0.40
N PHE A 54 7.35 -9.09 -0.62
CA PHE A 54 6.12 -9.86 -0.80
C PHE A 54 6.07 -10.53 -2.18
N PRO A 55 6.91 -11.55 -2.43
CA PRO A 55 7.04 -12.15 -3.74
C PRO A 55 5.73 -12.77 -4.24
N GLY A 56 5.39 -12.50 -5.50
CA GLY A 56 4.18 -13.01 -6.16
C GLY A 56 2.88 -12.27 -5.78
N ARG A 57 2.93 -11.30 -4.87
CA ARG A 57 1.80 -10.41 -4.56
C ARG A 57 1.76 -9.23 -5.51
N HIS A 58 0.58 -8.62 -5.64
CA HIS A 58 0.43 -7.37 -6.39
C HIS A 58 0.51 -6.19 -5.43
N ILE A 59 1.30 -5.19 -5.79
CA ILE A 59 1.51 -3.97 -5.00
C ILE A 59 0.80 -2.81 -5.68
N VAL A 60 -0.06 -2.11 -4.93
CA VAL A 60 -0.74 -0.89 -5.38
C VAL A 60 -0.32 0.27 -4.49
N LEU A 61 0.16 1.35 -5.10
CA LEU A 61 0.29 2.65 -4.45
C LEU A 61 -1.03 3.40 -4.67
N ASN A 62 -1.76 3.69 -3.59
CA ASN A 62 -3.04 4.39 -3.70
C ASN A 62 -2.88 5.91 -3.62
N ASP A 63 -3.93 6.64 -3.97
CA ASP A 63 -3.94 8.11 -4.04
C ASP A 63 -3.69 8.80 -2.69
N SER A 64 -3.88 8.09 -1.58
CA SER A 64 -3.59 8.62 -0.24
C SER A 64 -2.11 8.48 0.16
N GLY A 65 -1.27 7.93 -0.72
CA GLY A 65 0.13 7.63 -0.44
C GLY A 65 0.32 6.37 0.41
N GLY A 66 -0.69 5.48 0.47
CA GLY A 66 -0.61 4.18 1.11
C GLY A 66 -0.18 3.08 0.14
N ILE A 67 0.41 2.00 0.67
CA ILE A 67 0.69 0.77 -0.08
C ILE A 67 -0.31 -0.31 0.30
N GLU A 68 -0.85 -0.97 -0.72
CA GLU A 68 -1.74 -2.11 -0.59
C GLU A 68 -1.07 -3.35 -1.20
N ILE A 69 -1.09 -4.46 -0.45
CA ILE A 69 -0.52 -5.74 -0.85
C ILE A 69 -1.67 -6.72 -1.10
N HIS A 70 -1.96 -6.92 -2.38
CA HIS A 70 -3.06 -7.73 -2.85
C HIS A 70 -2.62 -9.19 -3.08
N PRO A 71 -3.55 -10.15 -2.97
CA PRO A 71 -3.31 -11.52 -3.38
C PRO A 71 -2.77 -11.65 -4.81
N ALA A 72 -2.01 -12.72 -5.04
CA ALA A 72 -1.60 -13.11 -6.39
C ALA A 72 -2.84 -13.33 -7.27
N GLY A 73 -2.76 -12.97 -8.55
CA GLY A 73 -3.87 -13.12 -9.48
C GLY A 73 -3.49 -12.75 -10.91
N LYS A 74 -4.36 -13.12 -11.87
CA LYS A 74 -4.15 -12.79 -13.29
C LYS A 74 -4.58 -11.37 -13.65
N THR A 75 -5.45 -10.78 -12.84
CA THR A 75 -6.00 -9.44 -13.05
C THR A 75 -5.27 -8.47 -12.14
N PRO A 76 -4.79 -7.32 -12.66
CA PRO A 76 -4.27 -6.25 -11.82
C PRO A 76 -5.32 -5.82 -10.78
N PRO A 77 -4.96 -5.72 -9.49
CA PRO A 77 -5.89 -5.23 -8.48
C PRO A 77 -6.19 -3.74 -8.67
N ARG A 78 -7.39 -3.33 -8.24
CA ARG A 78 -7.74 -1.92 -8.00
C ARG A 78 -7.56 -1.60 -6.53
N SER A 79 -7.39 -0.32 -6.19
CA SER A 79 -7.30 0.08 -4.79
C SER A 79 -8.56 -0.33 -4.02
N ILE A 80 -8.38 -0.91 -2.83
CA ILE A 80 -9.52 -1.26 -1.97
C ILE A 80 -10.26 -0.01 -1.48
N PHE A 81 -9.60 1.14 -1.38
CA PHE A 81 -10.23 2.40 -1.01
C PHE A 81 -11.15 2.90 -2.12
N GLU A 82 -10.72 2.85 -3.38
CA GLU A 82 -11.59 3.18 -4.52
C GLU A 82 -12.85 2.31 -4.52
N THR A 83 -12.68 0.99 -4.41
CA THR A 83 -13.82 0.05 -4.40
C THR A 83 -14.71 0.25 -3.17
N PHE A 84 -14.16 0.66 -2.02
CA PHE A 84 -14.92 0.97 -0.83
C PHE A 84 -15.79 2.22 -1.03
N ILE A 85 -15.22 3.30 -1.58
CA ILE A 85 -15.95 4.54 -1.88
C ILE A 85 -17.07 4.28 -2.90
N GLU A 86 -16.80 3.50 -3.95
CA GLU A 86 -17.82 3.06 -4.92
C GLU A 86 -18.97 2.31 -4.23
N ARG A 87 -18.66 1.36 -3.34
CA ARG A 87 -19.66 0.58 -2.58
C ARG A 87 -20.48 1.48 -1.64
N LEU A 88 -19.86 2.48 -1.01
CA LEU A 88 -20.56 3.44 -0.15
C LEU A 88 -21.55 4.29 -0.95
N ALA A 89 -21.11 4.87 -2.07
CA ALA A 89 -21.96 5.67 -2.94
C ALA A 89 -23.15 4.85 -3.48
N GLN A 90 -22.94 3.57 -3.78
CA GLN A 90 -24.02 2.67 -4.22
C GLN A 90 -25.05 2.40 -3.11
N ARG A 91 -24.63 2.33 -1.84
CA ARG A 91 -25.52 2.15 -0.68
C ARG A 91 -26.35 3.41 -0.41
N GLU A 92 -25.75 4.59 -0.49
CA GLU A 92 -26.47 5.86 -0.33
C GLU A 92 -27.52 6.05 -1.43
N ASN A 93 -27.21 5.64 -2.66
CA ASN A 93 -28.14 5.68 -3.79
C ASN A 93 -29.20 4.56 -3.79
N ASN A 94 -29.10 3.58 -2.88
CA ASN A 94 -30.08 2.50 -2.76
C ASN A 94 -30.26 2.04 -1.30
N PRO A 95 -30.98 2.83 -0.47
CA PRO A 95 -31.03 2.66 0.99
C PRO A 95 -31.84 1.45 1.48
N LEU A 96 -32.38 0.60 0.60
CA LEU A 96 -33.28 -0.52 0.93
C LEU A 96 -32.66 -1.91 0.70
N ARG A 97 -31.32 -2.02 0.72
CA ARG A 97 -30.60 -3.31 0.76
C ARG A 97 -29.84 -3.51 2.05
#